data_AF-A0A1Q6DI85-F1
#
_entry.id   AF-A0A1Q6DI85-F1
#
_cell.length_a   1.000
_cell.length_b   1.000
_cell.length_c   1.000
_cell.angle_alpha   90.00
_cell.angle_beta   90.00
_cell.angle_gamma   90.00
#
_symmetry.space_group_name_H-M   'P 1'
#
loop_
_entity.id
_entity.type
_entity.pdbx_description
1 polymer ?
#
loop_
_entity_poly.entity_id
_entity_poly.type
_entity_poly.pdbx_seq_one_letter_code
_entity_poly.pdbx_strand_id
1 'polypeptide(L)' 'MKNVAALLAGGALLLIGIGIASGHSDWAKYQFVPVPDYVNVPETIILEDGTLDCCACHWNTKHAGPGQGFCD' A
#
# COMPACT_ATOMS: atom_id res chain seq x y z
N MET A 1 -13.32 -0.11 -35.65
CA MET A 1 -12.29 -0.83 -34.87
C MET A 1 -11.39 0.08 -34.05
N LYS A 2 -10.87 1.20 -34.59
CA LYS A 2 -10.00 2.15 -33.88
C LYS A 2 -10.60 2.68 -32.55
N ASN A 3 -11.90 2.98 -32.55
CA ASN A 3 -12.63 3.48 -31.38
C ASN A 3 -12.81 2.42 -30.27
N VAL A 4 -12.90 1.13 -30.65
CA VAL A 4 -13.05 0.01 -29.70
C VAL A 4 -11.72 -0.26 -29.01
N ALA A 5 -10.60 -0.20 -29.75
CA ALA A 5 -9.26 -0.31 -29.17
C ALA A 5 -8.96 0.82 -28.18
N ALA A 6 -9.35 2.06 -28.50
CA ALA A 6 -9.18 3.19 -27.59
C ALA A 6 -10.01 3.04 -26.30
N LEU A 7 -11.26 2.56 -26.40
CA LEU A 7 -12.09 2.27 -25.23
C LEU A 7 -11.49 1.17 -24.34
N LEU A 8 -10.97 0.10 -24.93
CA LEU A 8 -10.33 -1.00 -24.19
C LEU A 8 -9.05 -0.54 -23.50
N ALA A 9 -8.21 0.25 -24.19
CA ALA A 9 -6.99 0.81 -23.61
C ALA A 9 -7.31 1.77 -22.44
N GLY A 10 -8.30 2.65 -22.62
CA GLY A 10 -8.76 3.56 -21.56
C GLY A 10 -9.34 2.80 -20.35
N GLY A 11 -10.16 1.78 -20.59
CA GLY A 11 -10.71 0.93 -19.53
C GLY A 11 -9.64 0.16 -18.76
N ALA A 12 -8.64 -0.40 -19.45
CA ALA A 12 -7.52 -1.10 -18.81
C ALA A 12 -6.70 -0.17 -17.91
N LEU A 13 -6.38 1.04 -18.36
CA LEU A 13 -5.65 2.03 -17.54
C LEU A 13 -6.44 2.43 -16.29
N LEU A 14 -7.76 2.58 -16.41
CA LEU A 14 -8.63 2.93 -15.29
C LEU A 14 -8.65 1.82 -14.23
N LEU A 15 -8.75 0.56 -14.67
CA LEU A 15 -8.71 -0.61 -13.78
C LEU A 15 -7.36 -0.78 -13.10
N ILE A 16 -6.26 -0.53 -13.81
CA ILE A 16 -4.90 -0.53 -13.22
C ILE A 16 -4.80 0.55 -12.15
N GLY A 17 -5.27 1.76 -12.42
CA GLY A 17 -5.27 2.86 -11.45
C GLY A 17 -6.06 2.53 -10.18
N ILE A 18 -7.25 1.93 -10.32
CA ILE A 18 -8.06 1.49 -9.18
C ILE A 18 -7.33 0.37 -8.41
N GLY A 19 -6.74 -0.60 -9.11
CA GLY A 19 -5.99 -1.68 -8.48
C GLY A 19 -4.79 -1.20 -7.66
N ILE A 20 -4.06 -0.21 -8.17
CA ILE A 20 -2.95 0.42 -7.45
C ILE A 20 -3.47 1.18 -6.22
N ALA A 21 -4.51 2.00 -6.36
CA ALA A 21 -5.08 2.73 -5.22
C ALA A 21 -5.60 1.79 -4.11
N SER A 22 -6.25 0.69 -4.51
CA SER A 22 -6.83 -0.31 -3.61
C SER A 22 -5.80 -1.32 -3.06
N GLY A 23 -4.59 -1.33 -3.61
CA GLY A 23 -3.53 -2.28 -3.26
C GLY A 23 -2.72 -1.89 -2.02
N HIS A 24 -2.88 -0.67 -1.51
CA HIS A 24 -2.11 -0.19 -0.36
C HIS A 24 -2.64 -0.77 0.95
N SER A 25 -1.72 -1.00 1.90
CA SER A 25 -2.08 -1.36 3.28
C SER A 25 -2.87 -0.22 3.93
N ASP A 26 -3.89 -0.55 4.72
CA ASP A 26 -4.64 0.42 5.54
C ASP A 26 -3.73 1.22 6.50
N TRP A 27 -2.54 0.66 6.77
CA TRP A 27 -1.52 1.24 7.62
C TRP A 27 -0.54 2.16 6.88
N ALA A 28 -0.56 2.18 5.54
CA ALA A 28 0.41 2.92 4.73
C ALA A 28 0.41 4.43 5.04
N LYS A 29 -0.70 5.01 5.51
CA LYS A 29 -0.75 6.41 5.93
C LYS A 29 0.17 6.75 7.10
N TYR A 30 0.45 5.79 7.98
CA TYR A 30 1.29 5.99 9.16
C TYR A 30 2.79 5.90 8.87
N GLN A 31 3.17 5.78 7.59
CA GLN A 31 4.57 5.92 7.16
C GLN A 31 5.10 7.36 7.29
N PHE A 32 4.20 8.34 7.40
CA PHE A 32 4.55 9.77 7.46
C PHE A 32 3.93 10.48 8.66
N VAL A 33 3.14 9.79 9.47
CA VAL A 33 2.49 10.35 10.67
C VAL A 33 2.47 9.30 11.79
N PRO A 34 2.56 9.71 13.06
CA PRO A 34 2.56 8.77 14.18
C PRO A 34 1.29 7.90 14.21
N VAL A 35 1.45 6.64 14.60
CA VAL A 35 0.36 5.70 14.83
C VAL A 35 -0.40 6.11 16.10
N PRO A 36 -1.71 6.39 16.00
CA PRO A 36 -2.53 6.61 17.18
C PRO A 36 -2.74 5.32 17.99
N ASP A 37 -2.83 5.44 19.31
CA ASP A 37 -2.98 4.32 20.26
C ASP A 37 -4.20 3.41 20.01
N TYR A 38 -5.21 3.89 19.29
CA TYR A 38 -6.42 3.13 18.96
C TYR A 38 -6.27 2.24 17.71
N VAL A 39 -5.16 2.35 16.99
CA VAL A 39 -4.90 1.55 15.78
C VAL A 39 -4.33 0.21 16.20
N ASN A 40 -5.00 -0.86 15.80
CA ASN A 40 -4.53 -2.22 16.05
C ASN A 40 -3.42 -2.60 15.06
N VAL A 41 -2.17 -2.37 15.44
CA VAL A 41 -0.96 -2.71 14.68
C VAL A 41 0.08 -3.30 15.66
N PRO A 42 0.90 -4.29 15.26
CA PRO A 42 1.94 -4.81 16.15
C PRO A 42 2.93 -3.74 16.58
N GLU A 43 3.19 -3.62 17.89
CA GLU A 43 4.15 -2.63 18.41
C GLU A 43 5.57 -2.83 17.87
N THR A 44 5.93 -4.06 17.50
CA THR A 44 7.25 -4.39 16.92
C THR A 44 7.54 -3.72 15.58
N ILE A 45 6.54 -3.09 14.95
CA ILE A 45 6.65 -2.43 13.65
C ILE A 45 6.43 -0.91 13.75
N ILE A 46 6.33 -0.39 14.97
CA ILE A 46 6.31 1.04 15.25
C ILE A 46 7.75 1.49 15.51
N LEU A 47 8.19 2.50 14.77
CA LEU A 47 9.52 3.10 14.91
C LEU A 47 9.59 3.97 16.18
N GLU A 48 10.80 4.35 16.58
CA GLU A 48 11.03 5.19 17.76
C GLU A 48 10.33 6.56 17.68
N ASP A 49 10.10 7.07 16.47
CA ASP A 49 9.38 8.33 16.23
C ASP A 49 7.85 8.17 16.18
N GLY A 50 7.35 6.96 16.45
CA GLY A 50 5.93 6.61 16.45
C GLY A 50 5.34 6.34 15.07
N THR A 51 6.11 6.48 13.98
CA THR A 51 5.65 6.12 12.62
C THR A 51 5.76 4.61 12.37
N LEU A 52 5.20 4.11 11.27
CA LEU A 52 5.29 2.69 10.93
C LEU A 52 6.48 2.37 10.05
N ASP A 53 7.12 1.26 10.38
CA ASP A 53 7.99 0.53 9.47
C ASP A 53 7.13 -0.09 8.35
N CYS A 54 7.06 0.61 7.22
CA CYS A 54 6.38 0.15 6.02
C CYS A 54 6.86 -1.23 5.56
N CYS A 55 8.13 -1.58 5.80
CA CYS A 55 8.71 -2.85 5.35
C CYS A 55 8.16 -4.02 6.16
N ALA A 56 7.88 -3.79 7.44
CA ALA A 56 7.23 -4.78 8.30
C ALA A 56 5.69 -4.80 8.16
N CYS A 57 5.06 -3.71 7.71
CA CYS A 57 3.63 -3.67 7.36
C CYS A 57 3.23 -4.65 6.24
N HIS A 58 4.21 -5.07 5.42
CA HIS A 58 4.03 -5.96 4.28
C HIS A 58 4.46 -7.41 4.54
N TRP A 59 4.93 -7.74 5.76
CA TRP A 59 5.42 -9.09 6.08
C TRP A 59 4.29 -10.11 6.34
N ASN A 60 3.11 -9.66 6.78
CA ASN A 60 2.04 -10.57 7.22
C ASN A 60 0.62 -10.18 6.75
N THR A 61 0.50 -9.30 5.77
CA THR A 61 -0.81 -8.92 5.23
C THR A 61 -0.91 -9.37 3.78
N LYS A 62 -2.09 -9.83 3.36
CA LYS A 62 -2.42 -10.23 1.98
C LYS A 62 -2.41 -9.05 0.99
N HIS A 63 -1.66 -7.99 1.28
CA HIS A 63 -1.66 -6.72 0.57
C HIS A 63 -0.26 -6.38 0.05
N ALA A 64 -0.24 -5.97 -1.21
CA ALA A 64 0.96 -5.73 -1.99
C ALA A 64 1.71 -4.51 -1.47
N GLY A 65 2.85 -4.74 -0.86
CA GLY A 65 3.89 -3.73 -0.81
C GLY A 65 5.27 -4.36 -0.81
N PRO A 66 6.31 -3.54 -0.79
CA PRO A 66 7.68 -4.00 -0.97
C PRO A 66 8.03 -4.95 0.17
N GLY A 67 8.18 -6.23 -0.15
CA GLY A 67 8.69 -7.21 0.80
C GLY A 67 10.11 -6.85 1.23
N GLN A 68 10.63 -7.59 2.22
CA GLN A 68 11.94 -7.40 2.85
C GLN A 68 13.15 -7.25 1.90
N GLY A 69 13.02 -7.51 0.60
CA GLY A 69 14.08 -7.30 -0.42
C GLY A 69 14.06 -5.92 -1.11
N PHE A 70 13.19 -5.01 -0.69
CA PHE A 70 13.10 -3.63 -1.19
C PHE A 70 13.36 -2.58 -0.11
N CYS A 71 13.58 -3.02 1.12
CA CYS A 71 13.99 -2.19 2.24
C CYS A 71 15.28 -2.80 2.78
N ASP A 72 16.34 -2.00 2.79
CA ASP A 72 17.67 -2.36 3.27
C ASP A 72 17.72 -2.48 4.80
#